data_AF-A0A5C6BUE7-F1
#
_entry.id   AF-A0A5C6BUE7-F1
#
_cell.length_a   1.000
_cell.length_b   1.000
_cell.length_c   1.000
_cell.angle_alpha   90.00
_cell.angle_beta   90.00
_cell.angle_gamma   90.00
#
_symmetry.space_group_name_H-M   'P 1'
#
loop_
_entity.id
_entity.type
_entity.pdbx_description
1 polymer ?
#
loop_
_entity_poly.entity_id
_entity_poly.type
_entity_poly.pdbx_seq_one_letter_code
_entity_poly.pdbx_strand_id
1 'polypeptide(L)'
;MSDRRRTMTGLSLSGLAMAPPQVLGGIRLVPLIRQESRNDLRLSRRAHSEDFGFVEVNPKSIHTAYVPHGLVANWTADGGAVFGSQMSQSGKTKDGKSYGQYITARGLKKLGLRKMTRREGRHRLRFMPLHVAMEGLLALHFGGPDIAWTEYSESVMRRGLSPRSEFVVPGEEIAGLEDALRLFEVHDNQVGMLVFVAEALASAFVLPHPDDYASLHHTLLSDFYGELIWHYGLWATETVVSPDPIDVDSINNTADLRREVDRLRERWNGINEMMSPALSERNYHSEQVCRFKPFNLERFITDLDPAKENHIGEAIYADDGTLQYLKTYRMSSTQTRRAYLLSQLADHGWDLEQCAAALGCRKSELVLRLENAGFGYLLHQHVLDGARATEKRILK
;
A
#
# COMPACT_ATOMS: atom_id res chain seq x y z
N MET A 1 20.07 -12.76 2.47
CA MET A 1 20.55 -11.80 1.45
C MET A 1 20.17 -10.43 1.96
N SER A 2 21.13 -9.52 2.13
CA SER A 2 20.87 -8.18 2.64
C SER A 2 19.98 -7.44 1.65
N ASP A 3 18.69 -7.39 1.96
CA ASP A 3 17.78 -6.47 1.32
C ASP A 3 18.20 -5.07 1.77
N ARG A 4 18.57 -4.21 0.83
CA ARG A 4 19.07 -2.86 1.15
C ARG A 4 17.87 -2.01 1.59
N ARG A 5 17.59 -2.03 2.89
CA ARG A 5 16.58 -1.16 3.50
C ARG A 5 17.05 0.28 3.37
N ARG A 6 16.27 1.12 2.69
CA ARG A 6 16.54 2.55 2.51
C ARG A 6 15.52 3.34 3.31
N THR A 7 15.98 4.28 4.13
CA THR A 7 15.10 5.29 4.75
C THR A 7 15.08 6.51 3.85
N MET A 8 13.90 7.02 3.54
CA MET A 8 13.69 8.19 2.70
C MET A 8 12.63 9.09 3.34
N THR A 9 12.73 10.39 3.08
CA THR A 9 11.73 11.39 3.49
C THR A 9 10.86 11.73 2.28
N GLY A 10 9.55 11.50 2.38
CA GLY A 10 8.58 11.72 1.30
C GLY A 10 8.72 10.77 0.10
N LEU A 11 7.62 10.15 -0.32
CA LEU A 11 7.54 9.45 -1.59
C LEU A 11 7.76 10.47 -2.71
N SER A 12 8.86 10.31 -3.45
CA SER A 12 9.16 11.21 -4.55
C SER A 12 8.14 11.01 -5.68
N LEU A 13 7.21 11.95 -5.84
CA LEU A 13 6.29 12.02 -6.99
C LEU A 13 6.97 12.65 -8.22
N SER A 14 8.30 12.49 -8.34
CA SER A 14 9.09 13.10 -9.41
C SER A 14 8.56 12.75 -10.79
N GLY A 15 8.37 13.79 -11.61
CA GLY A 15 7.80 13.67 -12.95
C GLY A 15 6.28 13.72 -13.03
N LEU A 16 5.59 13.99 -11.92
CA LEU A 16 4.13 14.14 -11.86
C LEU A 16 3.73 15.55 -11.44
N ALA A 17 2.64 16.05 -12.02
CA ALA A 17 1.95 17.27 -11.59
C ALA A 17 0.52 16.93 -11.17
N MET A 18 0.03 17.55 -10.10
CA MET A 18 -1.36 17.42 -9.69
C MET A 18 -2.24 18.36 -10.50
N ALA A 19 -3.32 17.83 -11.08
CA ALA A 19 -4.35 18.65 -11.71
C ALA A 19 -5.42 19.05 -10.67
N PRO A 20 -6.29 20.02 -11.00
CA PRO A 20 -7.45 20.34 -10.17
C PRO A 20 -8.28 19.07 -9.86
N PRO A 21 -8.77 18.93 -8.62
CA PRO A 21 -9.56 17.79 -8.22
C PRO A 21 -10.92 17.77 -8.92
N GLN A 22 -11.48 16.57 -9.04
CA GLN A 22 -12.90 16.36 -9.29
C GLN A 22 -13.53 15.77 -8.02
N VAL A 23 -14.75 16.19 -7.69
CA VAL A 23 -15.43 15.88 -6.42
C VAL A 23 -16.83 15.36 -6.68
N LEU A 24 -17.20 14.26 -6.02
CA LEU A 24 -18.52 13.65 -6.03
C LEU A 24 -18.86 13.17 -4.62
N GLY A 25 -19.76 13.88 -3.95
CA GLY A 25 -20.09 13.63 -2.54
C GLY A 25 -18.83 13.68 -1.65
N GLY A 26 -18.61 12.62 -0.88
CA GLY A 26 -17.42 12.46 -0.04
C GLY A 26 -16.15 12.01 -0.76
N ILE A 27 -16.19 11.80 -2.09
CA ILE A 27 -15.04 11.35 -2.89
C ILE A 27 -14.41 12.55 -3.62
N ARG A 28 -13.10 12.70 -3.45
CA ARG A 28 -12.29 13.67 -4.18
C ARG A 28 -11.15 12.93 -4.88
N LEU A 29 -11.06 13.07 -6.20
CA LEU A 29 -9.99 12.48 -7.00
C LEU A 29 -9.12 13.61 -7.55
N VAL A 30 -7.82 13.56 -7.25
CA VAL A 30 -6.82 14.51 -7.76
C VAL A 30 -6.05 13.83 -8.89
N PRO A 31 -6.23 14.24 -10.15
CA PRO A 31 -5.49 13.65 -11.27
C PRO A 31 -3.99 13.89 -11.16
N LEU A 32 -3.20 12.87 -11.53
CA LEU A 32 -1.75 12.96 -11.65
C LEU A 32 -1.38 12.92 -13.12
N ILE A 33 -0.80 14.02 -13.60
CA ILE A 33 -0.45 14.24 -15.00
C ILE A 33 1.05 14.10 -15.18
N ARG A 34 1.45 13.44 -16.27
CA ARG A 34 2.84 13.36 -16.71
C ARG A 34 2.98 14.05 -18.07
N GLN A 35 3.84 15.06 -18.15
CA GLN A 35 4.04 15.83 -19.39
C GLN A 35 4.58 14.96 -20.53
N GLU A 36 5.57 14.12 -20.23
CA GLU A 36 6.18 13.21 -21.19
C GLU A 36 6.07 11.78 -20.69
N SER A 37 5.26 10.98 -21.40
CA SER A 37 5.06 9.56 -21.06
C SER A 37 6.15 8.71 -21.69
N ARG A 38 6.70 7.81 -20.88
CA ARG A 38 7.65 6.82 -21.36
C ARG A 38 6.91 5.70 -22.08
N ASN A 39 7.53 5.21 -23.16
CA ASN A 39 6.99 4.11 -23.94
C ASN A 39 7.71 2.78 -23.67
N ASP A 40 8.80 2.80 -22.89
CA ASP A 40 9.66 1.65 -22.62
C ASP A 40 9.18 0.78 -21.44
N LEU A 41 8.08 1.15 -20.80
CA LEU A 41 7.41 0.39 -19.74
C LEU A 41 5.89 0.49 -19.88
N ARG A 42 5.20 -0.66 -19.92
CA ARG A 42 3.74 -0.73 -19.95
C ARG A 42 3.23 -1.73 -18.92
N LEU A 43 2.16 -1.37 -18.21
CA LEU A 43 1.47 -2.23 -17.26
C LEU A 43 0.15 -2.75 -17.84
N SER A 44 -0.26 -3.93 -17.39
CA SER A 44 -1.47 -4.59 -17.88
C SER A 44 -2.10 -5.49 -16.85
N ARG A 45 -3.42 -5.54 -16.85
CA ARG A 45 -4.19 -6.39 -15.96
C ARG A 45 -4.10 -7.83 -16.43
N ARG A 46 -3.81 -8.74 -15.50
CA ARG A 46 -4.09 -10.16 -15.63
C ARG A 46 -5.19 -10.52 -14.65
N ALA A 47 -6.38 -10.83 -15.15
CA ALA A 47 -7.43 -11.41 -14.32
C ALA A 47 -7.04 -12.82 -13.88
N HIS A 48 -7.33 -13.17 -12.64
CA HIS A 48 -7.23 -14.53 -12.15
C HIS A 48 -8.60 -15.21 -12.26
N SER A 49 -8.62 -16.48 -12.64
CA SER A 49 -9.86 -17.26 -12.72
C SER A 49 -10.31 -17.80 -11.36
N GLU A 50 -9.46 -17.67 -10.35
CA GLU A 50 -9.72 -18.11 -8.98
C GLU A 50 -9.73 -16.86 -8.10
N ASP A 51 -10.78 -16.72 -7.29
CA ASP A 51 -10.98 -15.58 -6.39
C ASP A 51 -9.94 -15.59 -5.25
N PHE A 52 -9.53 -16.79 -4.80
CA PHE A 52 -8.56 -16.96 -3.71
C PHE A 52 -7.17 -17.32 -4.23
N GLY A 53 -6.19 -16.49 -3.88
CA GLY A 53 -4.77 -16.73 -4.13
C GLY A 53 -4.04 -17.32 -2.92
N PHE A 54 -3.17 -18.28 -3.18
CA PHE A 54 -2.22 -18.80 -2.20
C PHE A 54 -0.79 -18.56 -2.70
N VAL A 55 0.01 -17.86 -1.91
CA VAL A 55 1.38 -17.48 -2.27
C VAL A 55 2.37 -17.98 -1.23
N GLU A 56 3.39 -18.71 -1.67
CA GLU A 56 4.50 -19.12 -0.81
C GLU A 56 5.39 -17.89 -0.51
N VAL A 57 5.47 -17.52 0.77
CA VAL A 57 6.33 -16.42 1.25
C VAL A 57 7.72 -16.95 1.58
N ASN A 58 7.77 -18.10 2.25
CA ASN A 58 8.98 -18.88 2.54
C ASN A 58 8.63 -20.38 2.61
N PRO A 59 9.61 -21.31 2.72
CA PRO A 59 9.34 -22.75 2.64
C PRO A 59 8.34 -23.32 3.66
N LYS A 60 7.97 -22.57 4.70
CA LYS A 60 7.05 -22.99 5.76
C LYS A 60 5.86 -22.04 5.97
N SER A 61 5.77 -20.94 5.22
CA SER A 61 4.75 -19.90 5.38
C SER A 61 4.06 -19.59 4.06
N ILE A 62 2.73 -19.53 4.11
CA ILE A 62 1.86 -19.24 2.96
C ILE A 62 1.04 -18.00 3.30
N HIS A 63 1.02 -17.05 2.38
CA HIS A 63 0.07 -15.95 2.37
C HIS A 63 -1.19 -16.38 1.61
N THR A 64 -2.34 -16.14 2.22
CA THR A 64 -3.65 -16.46 1.64
C THR A 64 -4.46 -15.18 1.60
N ALA A 65 -4.97 -14.81 0.43
CA ALA A 65 -5.81 -13.63 0.26
C ALA A 65 -6.73 -13.77 -0.96
N TYR A 66 -7.77 -12.93 -1.02
CA TYR A 66 -8.52 -12.70 -2.25
C TYR A 66 -7.64 -11.86 -3.20
N VAL A 67 -7.37 -12.36 -4.42
CA VAL A 67 -6.44 -11.73 -5.39
C VAL A 67 -7.14 -11.58 -6.75
N PRO A 68 -7.95 -10.52 -6.94
CA PRO A 68 -8.82 -10.41 -8.12
C PRO A 68 -8.04 -10.20 -9.43
N HIS A 69 -6.83 -9.65 -9.34
CA HIS A 69 -5.99 -9.40 -10.49
C HIS A 69 -4.51 -9.30 -10.15
N GLY A 70 -3.68 -9.52 -11.16
CA GLY A 70 -2.27 -9.16 -11.15
C GLY A 70 -1.94 -8.06 -12.15
N LEU A 71 -0.78 -7.46 -11.97
CA LEU A 71 -0.19 -6.57 -12.96
C LEU A 71 0.98 -7.26 -13.65
N VAL A 72 1.07 -7.05 -14.95
CA VAL A 72 2.16 -7.54 -15.79
C VAL A 72 2.88 -6.34 -16.38
N ALA A 73 4.12 -6.14 -15.94
CA ALA A 73 5.05 -5.19 -16.50
C ALA A 73 5.76 -5.79 -17.72
N ASN A 74 5.67 -5.09 -18.85
CA ASN A 74 6.46 -5.35 -20.04
C ASN A 74 7.36 -4.14 -20.28
N TRP A 75 8.63 -4.38 -20.61
CA TRP A 75 9.59 -3.30 -20.79
C TRP A 75 10.59 -3.55 -21.92
N THR A 76 11.36 -2.55 -22.29
CA THR A 76 12.54 -2.68 -23.16
C THR A 76 13.78 -2.19 -22.41
N ALA A 77 14.96 -2.72 -22.77
CA ALA A 77 16.21 -2.33 -22.11
C ALA A 77 16.94 -1.20 -22.83
N ASP A 78 16.60 -0.97 -24.10
CA ASP A 78 17.20 0.01 -25.01
C ASP A 78 16.36 1.29 -25.15
N GLY A 79 15.26 1.41 -24.39
CA GLY A 79 14.36 2.57 -24.46
C GLY A 79 13.40 2.53 -25.65
N GLY A 80 13.34 1.42 -26.39
CA GLY A 80 12.37 1.24 -27.48
C GLY A 80 10.93 1.18 -26.97
N ALA A 81 9.96 1.46 -27.85
CA ALA A 81 8.55 1.43 -27.47
C ALA A 81 8.06 -0.01 -27.24
N VAL A 82 7.36 -0.22 -26.12
CA VAL A 82 6.56 -1.40 -25.85
C VAL A 82 5.15 -1.11 -26.34
N PHE A 83 4.71 -1.81 -27.39
CA PHE A 83 3.33 -1.70 -27.85
C PHE A 83 2.38 -2.19 -26.75
N GLY A 84 1.29 -1.44 -26.56
CA GLY A 84 0.31 -1.65 -25.50
C GLY A 84 -0.08 -3.11 -25.33
N SER A 85 -0.36 -3.47 -24.08
CA SER A 85 -0.69 -4.84 -23.66
C SER A 85 -1.94 -5.45 -24.30
N GLN A 86 -2.72 -4.64 -25.03
CA GLN A 86 -3.87 -5.05 -25.83
C GLN A 86 -3.50 -6.07 -26.93
N MET A 87 -2.26 -6.08 -27.43
CA MET A 87 -1.79 -7.12 -28.37
C MET A 87 -1.29 -8.39 -27.70
N SER A 88 -1.11 -8.42 -26.38
CA SER A 88 -1.01 -9.69 -25.66
C SER A 88 -2.43 -10.25 -25.49
N GLN A 89 -3.01 -10.69 -26.61
CA GLN A 89 -4.18 -11.57 -26.58
C GLN A 89 -3.97 -12.59 -25.47
N SER A 90 -5.01 -12.79 -24.68
CA SER A 90 -5.09 -13.83 -23.65
C SER A 90 -4.90 -15.20 -24.33
N GLY A 91 -3.67 -15.55 -24.69
CA GLY A 91 -3.27 -16.93 -24.72
C GLY A 91 -3.66 -17.44 -23.35
N LYS A 92 -4.62 -18.36 -23.30
CA LYS A 92 -5.09 -19.00 -22.07
C LYS A 92 -3.93 -19.80 -21.47
N THR A 93 -2.91 -19.11 -20.99
CA THR A 93 -1.91 -19.68 -20.09
C THR A 93 -2.66 -19.88 -18.78
N LYS A 94 -3.17 -21.09 -18.60
CA LYS A 94 -3.78 -21.54 -17.36
C LYS A 94 -2.73 -21.42 -16.25
N ASP A 95 -2.80 -20.35 -15.48
CA ASP A 95 -2.13 -20.29 -14.18
C ASP A 95 -2.96 -21.13 -13.22
N GLY A 96 -2.64 -22.43 -13.12
CA GLY A 96 -3.24 -23.35 -12.15
C GLY A 96 -4.32 -24.29 -12.71
N LYS A 97 -4.45 -25.46 -12.08
CA LYS A 97 -5.58 -26.39 -12.25
C LYS A 97 -6.43 -26.31 -10.98
N SER A 98 -7.73 -26.07 -11.15
CA SER A 98 -8.73 -26.14 -10.07
C SER A 98 -8.78 -27.55 -9.47
N TYR A 99 -8.74 -27.65 -8.14
CA TYR A 99 -9.00 -28.88 -7.38
C TYR A 99 -9.84 -28.59 -6.14
N GLY A 100 -10.85 -29.41 -5.91
CA GLY A 100 -11.86 -29.24 -4.86
C GLY A 100 -11.39 -29.44 -3.42
N GLN A 101 -12.08 -28.70 -2.54
CA GLN A 101 -12.34 -28.80 -1.10
C GLN A 101 -11.27 -29.14 -0.05
N TYR A 102 -10.06 -29.60 -0.37
CA TYR A 102 -9.01 -29.76 0.67
C TYR A 102 -7.61 -29.48 0.11
N ILE A 103 -7.10 -28.27 0.34
CA ILE A 103 -5.74 -27.88 -0.07
C ILE A 103 -4.76 -28.24 1.04
N THR A 104 -3.93 -29.26 0.80
CA THR A 104 -2.76 -29.55 1.64
C THR A 104 -1.54 -28.77 1.15
N ALA A 105 -0.57 -28.49 2.03
CA ALA A 105 0.71 -27.83 1.71
C ALA A 105 1.46 -28.44 0.50
N ARG A 106 1.23 -29.72 0.16
CA ARG A 106 1.78 -30.37 -1.05
C ARG A 106 0.99 -30.11 -2.32
N GLY A 107 -0.32 -29.87 -2.23
CA GLY A 107 -1.17 -29.45 -3.35
C GLY A 107 -0.84 -28.03 -3.85
N LEU A 108 -0.34 -27.17 -2.95
CA LEU A 108 0.06 -25.79 -3.22
C LEU A 108 1.22 -25.65 -4.22
N LYS A 109 2.11 -26.64 -4.34
CA LYS A 109 3.20 -26.64 -5.33
C LYS A 109 2.71 -26.60 -6.80
N LYS A 110 1.45 -26.98 -7.06
CA LYS A 110 0.81 -27.02 -8.39
C LYS A 110 -0.08 -25.80 -8.68
N LEU A 111 -0.37 -24.93 -7.70
CA LEU A 111 -1.29 -23.79 -7.81
C LEU A 111 -0.67 -22.54 -8.49
N GLY A 112 0.54 -22.60 -9.02
CA GLY A 112 1.08 -21.60 -9.97
C GLY A 112 1.47 -20.22 -9.40
N LEU A 113 0.91 -19.80 -8.26
CA LEU A 113 1.20 -18.53 -7.57
C LEU A 113 2.37 -18.68 -6.59
N ARG A 114 3.54 -19.14 -7.07
CA ARG A 114 4.69 -19.42 -6.19
C ARG A 114 5.31 -18.20 -5.50
N LYS A 115 5.04 -16.98 -5.98
CA LYS A 115 5.66 -15.74 -5.50
C LYS A 115 4.76 -14.54 -5.79
N MET A 116 4.80 -13.51 -4.93
CA MET A 116 4.13 -12.23 -5.19
C MET A 116 4.68 -11.54 -6.43
N THR A 117 5.95 -11.78 -6.76
CA THR A 117 6.61 -11.32 -7.98
C THR A 117 7.18 -12.50 -8.77
N ARG A 118 6.95 -12.53 -10.09
CA ARG A 118 7.41 -13.63 -10.95
C ARG A 118 7.87 -13.09 -12.29
N ARG A 119 9.14 -13.34 -12.62
CA ARG A 119 9.65 -13.11 -13.98
C ARG A 119 9.08 -14.19 -14.91
N GLU A 120 8.38 -13.76 -15.95
CA GLU A 120 7.70 -14.66 -16.91
C GLU A 120 8.39 -14.71 -18.27
N GLY A 121 9.30 -13.78 -18.52
CA GLY A 121 10.11 -13.73 -19.71
C GLY A 121 11.30 -12.79 -19.52
N ARG A 122 12.10 -12.64 -20.57
CA ARG A 122 13.27 -11.75 -20.55
C ARG A 122 12.88 -10.32 -20.17
N HIS A 123 11.76 -9.84 -20.68
CA HIS A 123 11.25 -8.48 -20.47
C HIS A 123 9.81 -8.46 -19.97
N ARG A 124 9.47 -9.43 -19.10
CA ARG A 124 8.11 -9.57 -18.56
C ARG A 124 8.14 -9.96 -17.08
N LEU A 125 7.47 -9.18 -16.24
CA LEU A 125 7.39 -9.37 -14.78
C LEU A 125 5.92 -9.27 -14.35
N ARG A 126 5.42 -10.32 -13.71
CA ARG A 126 4.10 -10.31 -13.05
C ARG A 126 4.27 -10.00 -11.57
N PHE A 127 3.44 -9.13 -11.02
CA PHE A 127 3.35 -8.88 -9.58
C PHE A 127 1.90 -8.66 -9.14
N MET A 128 1.61 -8.92 -7.86
CA MET A 128 0.27 -8.80 -7.26
C MET A 128 0.13 -7.45 -6.57
N PRO A 129 -0.70 -6.54 -7.08
CA PRO A 129 -0.72 -5.17 -6.59
C PRO A 129 -1.16 -5.09 -5.12
N LEU A 130 -0.50 -4.26 -4.31
CA LEU A 130 -0.62 -4.15 -2.84
C LEU A 130 -0.32 -5.42 -2.02
N HIS A 131 -0.44 -6.62 -2.59
CA HIS A 131 -0.10 -7.86 -1.90
C HIS A 131 1.40 -7.99 -1.64
N VAL A 132 2.27 -7.40 -2.48
CA VAL A 132 3.72 -7.32 -2.22
C VAL A 132 4.00 -6.52 -0.93
N ALA A 133 3.28 -5.42 -0.74
CA ALA A 133 3.38 -4.59 0.45
C ALA A 133 2.77 -5.29 1.68
N MET A 134 1.60 -5.91 1.51
CA MET A 134 0.90 -6.65 2.57
C MET A 134 1.70 -7.87 3.03
N GLU A 135 2.36 -8.60 2.12
CA GLU A 135 3.32 -9.66 2.46
C GLU A 135 4.46 -9.11 3.32
N GLY A 136 5.02 -7.96 2.94
CA GLY A 136 6.04 -7.24 3.71
C GLY A 136 5.59 -6.99 5.14
N LEU A 137 4.42 -6.36 5.30
CA LEU A 137 3.80 -6.04 6.59
C LEU A 137 3.54 -7.29 7.43
N LEU A 138 3.02 -8.36 6.84
CA LEU A 138 2.61 -9.55 7.60
C LEU A 138 3.80 -10.42 8.01
N ALA A 139 4.75 -10.64 7.11
CA ALA A 139 5.69 -11.75 7.26
C ALA A 139 7.17 -11.34 7.27
N LEU A 140 7.53 -10.16 6.75
CA LEU A 140 8.94 -9.86 6.43
C LEU A 140 9.51 -8.67 7.22
N HIS A 141 8.69 -7.73 7.70
CA HIS A 141 9.21 -6.51 8.32
C HIS A 141 9.68 -6.64 9.78
N PHE A 142 9.16 -7.60 10.55
CA PHE A 142 9.39 -7.62 12.00
C PHE A 142 10.26 -8.80 12.49
N GLY A 143 10.42 -9.84 11.68
CA GLY A 143 11.11 -11.07 12.11
C GLY A 143 10.41 -11.78 13.27
N GLY A 144 11.17 -12.56 14.04
CA GLY A 144 10.74 -13.19 15.29
C GLY A 144 11.89 -13.20 16.29
N PRO A 145 11.67 -13.63 17.53
CA PRO A 145 12.73 -13.72 18.54
C PRO A 145 13.80 -14.74 18.11
N ASP A 146 15.03 -14.28 17.91
CA ASP A 146 16.19 -15.15 17.64
C ASP A 146 16.72 -15.81 18.92
N ILE A 147 16.42 -15.20 20.08
CA ILE A 147 16.75 -15.71 21.41
C ILE A 147 15.50 -16.37 21.99
N ALA A 148 15.66 -17.55 22.59
CA ALA A 148 14.60 -18.24 23.30
C ALA A 148 14.32 -17.57 24.66
N TRP A 149 13.66 -16.42 24.64
CA TRP A 149 13.20 -15.76 25.86
C TRP A 149 12.12 -16.60 26.55
N THR A 150 12.19 -16.68 27.88
CA THR A 150 11.29 -17.50 28.71
C THR A 150 9.82 -17.04 28.67
N GLU A 151 9.58 -15.80 28.23
CA GLU A 151 8.28 -15.17 28.22
C GLU A 151 7.45 -15.55 26.98
N TYR A 152 8.11 -15.87 25.85
CA TYR A 152 7.43 -16.21 24.61
C TYR A 152 7.04 -17.67 24.57
N SER A 153 5.86 -17.93 24.01
CA SER A 153 5.34 -19.29 23.87
C SER A 153 6.20 -20.13 22.89
N GLU A 154 6.28 -21.43 23.13
CA GLU A 154 6.93 -22.38 22.21
C GLU A 154 6.38 -22.30 20.78
N SER A 155 5.10 -21.94 20.63
CA SER A 155 4.47 -21.78 19.32
C SER A 155 5.13 -20.67 18.51
N VAL A 156 5.49 -19.54 19.15
CA VAL A 156 6.22 -18.44 18.49
C VAL A 156 7.61 -18.88 18.09
N MET A 157 8.34 -19.57 18.97
CA MET A 157 9.68 -20.07 18.62
C MET A 157 9.64 -21.05 17.43
N ARG A 158 8.57 -21.84 17.32
CA ARG A 158 8.43 -22.83 16.23
C ARG A 158 7.86 -22.26 14.94
N ARG A 159 6.92 -21.31 15.01
CA ARG A 159 6.13 -20.81 13.86
C ARG A 159 6.37 -19.33 13.56
N GLY A 160 7.25 -18.67 14.32
CA GLY A 160 7.42 -17.22 14.30
C GLY A 160 6.12 -16.51 14.65
N LEU A 161 5.84 -15.43 13.94
CA LEU A 161 4.60 -14.67 14.09
C LEU A 161 3.38 -15.32 13.41
N SER A 162 3.51 -16.49 12.78
CA SER A 162 2.41 -17.11 12.05
C SER A 162 1.39 -17.79 12.99
N PRO A 163 0.07 -17.65 12.75
CA PRO A 163 -0.56 -16.91 11.66
C PRO A 163 -0.73 -15.41 11.97
N ARG A 164 -0.45 -14.57 10.97
CA ARG A 164 -0.88 -13.16 10.96
C ARG A 164 -1.92 -12.95 9.87
N SER A 165 -2.92 -12.17 10.22
CA SER A 165 -3.95 -11.69 9.31
C SER A 165 -4.22 -10.23 9.60
N GLU A 166 -4.60 -9.51 8.56
CA GLU A 166 -5.12 -8.16 8.65
C GLU A 166 -6.43 -8.11 7.83
N PHE A 167 -7.34 -7.24 8.26
CA PHE A 167 -8.60 -7.01 7.56
C PHE A 167 -8.44 -5.83 6.57
N VAL A 168 -9.01 -5.98 5.38
CA VAL A 168 -9.05 -4.96 4.33
C VAL A 168 -10.45 -4.92 3.73
N VAL A 169 -10.84 -3.77 3.23
CA VAL A 169 -12.13 -3.54 2.57
C VAL A 169 -11.87 -3.32 1.06
N PRO A 170 -12.60 -3.97 0.15
CA PRO A 170 -12.45 -3.71 -1.27
C PRO A 170 -13.01 -2.33 -1.65
N GLY A 171 -12.49 -1.73 -2.72
CA GLY A 171 -12.93 -0.40 -3.19
C GLY A 171 -14.41 -0.32 -3.57
N GLU A 172 -15.01 -1.43 -4.01
CA GLU A 172 -16.44 -1.55 -4.32
C GLU A 172 -17.36 -1.27 -3.11
N GLU A 173 -16.84 -1.47 -1.90
CA GLU A 173 -17.57 -1.19 -0.65
C GLU A 173 -17.39 0.27 -0.18
N ILE A 174 -16.54 1.06 -0.85
CA ILE A 174 -16.36 2.48 -0.53
C ILE A 174 -17.47 3.29 -1.20
N ALA A 175 -18.40 3.79 -0.40
CA ALA A 175 -19.57 4.51 -0.88
C ALA A 175 -19.18 5.68 -1.81
N GLY A 176 -19.76 5.70 -3.01
CA GLY A 176 -19.53 6.74 -4.03
C GLY A 176 -18.28 6.57 -4.89
N LEU A 177 -17.35 5.65 -4.56
CA LEU A 177 -16.10 5.50 -5.33
C LEU A 177 -16.34 5.02 -6.77
N GLU A 178 -17.22 4.02 -6.95
CA GLU A 178 -17.57 3.51 -8.29
C GLU A 178 -18.20 4.60 -9.17
N ASP A 179 -19.15 5.37 -8.63
CA ASP A 179 -19.77 6.46 -9.36
C ASP A 179 -18.78 7.59 -9.66
N ALA A 180 -17.87 7.91 -8.75
CA ALA A 180 -16.83 8.91 -8.98
C ALA A 180 -15.91 8.50 -10.13
N LEU A 181 -15.44 7.24 -10.13
CA LEU A 181 -14.60 6.71 -11.21
C LEU A 181 -15.32 6.69 -12.56
N ARG A 182 -16.63 6.45 -12.56
CA ARG A 182 -17.45 6.42 -13.79
C ARG A 182 -17.74 7.81 -14.35
N LEU A 183 -17.93 8.81 -13.49
CA LEU A 183 -18.37 10.15 -13.89
C LEU A 183 -17.22 11.12 -14.16
N PHE A 184 -16.05 10.89 -13.57
CA PHE A 184 -14.94 11.83 -13.68
C PHE A 184 -14.25 11.76 -15.03
N GLU A 185 -13.91 12.94 -15.54
CA GLU A 185 -13.21 13.10 -16.81
C GLU A 185 -11.73 12.74 -16.63
N VAL A 186 -11.23 11.88 -17.52
CA VAL A 186 -9.81 11.51 -17.56
C VAL A 186 -9.08 12.51 -18.44
N HIS A 187 -8.01 13.14 -17.92
CA HIS A 187 -7.16 14.01 -18.75
C HIS A 187 -6.30 13.19 -19.71
N ASP A 188 -6.00 13.74 -20.89
CA ASP A 188 -5.20 13.08 -21.94
C ASP A 188 -3.86 12.51 -21.43
N ASN A 189 -3.18 13.27 -20.57
CA ASN A 189 -1.87 12.92 -20.02
C ASN A 189 -1.96 12.40 -18.57
N GLN A 190 -3.15 11.98 -18.12
CA GLN A 190 -3.35 11.44 -16.79
C GLN A 190 -2.75 10.04 -16.71
N VAL A 191 -1.82 9.86 -15.79
CA VAL A 191 -1.18 8.57 -15.51
C VAL A 191 -1.56 8.02 -14.14
N GLY A 192 -2.35 8.75 -13.37
CA GLY A 192 -2.70 8.36 -12.02
C GLY A 192 -3.71 9.28 -11.36
N MET A 193 -3.98 9.01 -10.10
CA MET A 193 -4.77 9.87 -9.23
C MET A 193 -4.38 9.69 -7.76
N LEU A 194 -4.62 10.72 -6.95
CA LEU A 194 -4.79 10.57 -5.52
C LEU A 194 -6.29 10.43 -5.21
N VAL A 195 -6.63 9.46 -4.37
CA VAL A 195 -7.98 9.17 -3.93
C VAL A 195 -8.16 9.67 -2.51
N PHE A 196 -9.08 10.59 -2.31
CA PHE A 196 -9.49 11.07 -0.99
C PHE A 196 -10.93 10.67 -0.71
N VAL A 197 -11.16 10.22 0.51
CA VAL A 197 -12.49 9.90 1.04
C VAL A 197 -12.66 10.68 2.33
N ALA A 198 -13.67 11.55 2.39
CA ALA A 198 -13.85 12.48 3.50
C ALA A 198 -12.58 13.31 3.79
N GLU A 199 -11.94 13.82 2.73
CA GLU A 199 -10.70 14.61 2.81
C GLU A 199 -9.45 13.87 3.34
N ALA A 200 -9.59 12.61 3.73
CA ALA A 200 -8.48 11.75 4.09
C ALA A 200 -7.91 11.05 2.86
N LEU A 201 -6.58 11.11 2.70
CA LEU A 201 -5.88 10.36 1.66
C LEU A 201 -6.10 8.86 1.88
N ALA A 202 -6.80 8.22 0.96
CA ALA A 202 -7.13 6.80 1.00
C ALA A 202 -6.09 5.98 0.24
N SER A 203 -5.72 6.43 -0.95
CA SER A 203 -4.76 5.76 -1.82
C SER A 203 -4.13 6.74 -2.82
N ALA A 204 -2.89 6.49 -3.20
CA ALA A 204 -2.24 7.08 -4.37
C ALA A 204 -2.05 5.96 -5.41
N PHE A 205 -2.45 6.22 -6.65
CA PHE A 205 -2.40 5.26 -7.75
C PHE A 205 -1.75 5.89 -8.98
N VAL A 206 -0.61 5.36 -9.41
CA VAL A 206 0.15 5.85 -10.57
C VAL A 206 0.54 4.69 -11.45
N LEU A 207 0.46 4.90 -12.76
CA LEU A 207 0.87 3.99 -13.81
C LEU A 207 1.89 4.67 -14.76
N PRO A 208 2.58 3.91 -15.63
CA PRO A 208 3.62 4.48 -16.46
C PRO A 208 3.08 5.38 -17.58
N HIS A 209 1.90 5.03 -18.12
CA HIS A 209 1.39 5.60 -19.37
C HIS A 209 -0.13 5.90 -19.29
N PRO A 210 -0.64 6.95 -19.97
CA PRO A 210 -2.07 7.31 -19.94
C PRO A 210 -3.01 6.20 -20.42
N ASP A 211 -2.68 5.53 -21.52
CA ASP A 211 -3.42 4.34 -21.97
C ASP A 211 -3.56 3.24 -20.90
N ASP A 212 -2.49 3.04 -20.11
CA ASP A 212 -2.50 2.03 -19.04
C ASP A 212 -3.45 2.50 -17.94
N TYR A 213 -3.42 3.79 -17.61
CA TYR A 213 -4.35 4.42 -16.68
C TYR A 213 -5.81 4.32 -17.14
N ALA A 214 -6.12 4.66 -18.38
CA ALA A 214 -7.46 4.50 -18.95
C ALA A 214 -7.95 3.05 -18.83
N SER A 215 -7.07 2.07 -19.07
CA SER A 215 -7.39 0.64 -19.03
C SER A 215 -7.49 0.06 -17.61
N LEU A 216 -6.81 0.67 -16.63
CA LEU A 216 -6.60 0.08 -15.30
C LEU A 216 -7.24 0.88 -14.16
N HIS A 217 -7.71 2.11 -14.35
CA HIS A 217 -8.20 2.92 -13.22
C HIS A 217 -9.36 2.24 -12.46
N HIS A 218 -10.23 1.47 -13.13
CA HIS A 218 -11.26 0.69 -12.47
C HIS A 218 -10.75 -0.44 -11.56
N THR A 219 -9.45 -0.81 -11.61
CA THR A 219 -8.90 -1.77 -10.65
C THR A 219 -8.94 -1.26 -9.22
N LEU A 220 -9.05 0.06 -9.02
CA LEU A 220 -9.25 0.69 -7.71
C LEU A 220 -10.45 0.09 -6.96
N LEU A 221 -11.51 -0.33 -7.65
CA LEU A 221 -12.66 -0.98 -7.00
C LEU A 221 -12.34 -2.34 -6.38
N SER A 222 -11.31 -3.01 -6.90
CA SER A 222 -10.86 -4.32 -6.42
C SER A 222 -9.65 -4.25 -5.49
N ASP A 223 -9.20 -3.03 -5.15
CA ASP A 223 -8.03 -2.79 -4.33
C ASP A 223 -8.34 -2.73 -2.84
N PHE A 224 -7.29 -2.74 -2.02
CA PHE A 224 -7.41 -2.68 -0.57
C PHE A 224 -7.61 -1.26 -0.08
N TYR A 225 -8.58 -1.10 0.81
CA TYR A 225 -8.78 0.09 1.61
C TYR A 225 -8.86 -0.29 3.09
N GLY A 226 -8.35 0.61 3.93
CA GLY A 226 -8.42 0.44 5.37
C GLY A 226 -9.84 0.63 5.88
N GLU A 227 -10.18 -0.06 6.96
CA GLU A 227 -11.46 0.06 7.67
C GLU A 227 -11.87 1.53 7.94
N LEU A 228 -10.91 2.40 8.23
CA LEU A 228 -11.16 3.83 8.46
C LEU A 228 -11.76 4.52 7.21
N ILE A 229 -11.24 4.20 6.02
CA ILE A 229 -11.71 4.78 4.76
C ILE A 229 -13.12 4.31 4.44
N TRP A 230 -13.42 3.04 4.72
CA TRP A 230 -14.77 2.51 4.59
C TRP A 230 -15.78 3.25 5.49
N HIS A 231 -15.43 3.44 6.77
CA HIS A 231 -16.25 4.22 7.70
C HIS A 231 -16.44 5.67 7.23
N TYR A 232 -15.38 6.31 6.71
CA TYR A 232 -15.48 7.65 6.13
C TYR A 232 -16.41 7.69 4.93
N GLY A 233 -16.36 6.70 4.03
CA GLY A 233 -17.28 6.59 2.91
C GLY A 233 -18.75 6.49 3.33
N LEU A 234 -19.04 5.83 4.45
CA LEU A 234 -20.42 5.71 4.97
C LEU A 234 -21.00 7.04 5.49
N TRP A 235 -20.16 7.95 5.98
CA TRP A 235 -20.62 9.18 6.65
C TRP A 235 -20.35 10.46 5.88
N ALA A 236 -19.41 10.46 4.93
CA ALA A 236 -19.05 11.63 4.18
C ALA A 236 -20.05 11.89 3.05
N THR A 237 -20.89 12.90 3.24
CA THR A 237 -21.89 13.31 2.25
C THR A 237 -21.34 14.33 1.26
N GLU A 238 -20.41 15.19 1.69
CA GLU A 238 -19.87 16.29 0.89
C GLU A 238 -18.40 16.57 1.22
N THR A 239 -17.65 17.10 0.25
CA THR A 239 -16.29 17.63 0.44
C THR A 239 -16.37 19.16 0.45
N VAL A 240 -15.73 19.81 1.42
CA VAL A 240 -15.87 21.27 1.64
C VAL A 240 -14.58 22.04 1.32
N VAL A 241 -13.47 21.35 1.10
CA VAL A 241 -12.18 21.98 0.82
C VAL A 241 -12.07 22.46 -0.65
N SER A 242 -12.06 23.77 -0.81
CA SER A 242 -11.83 24.48 -2.08
C SER A 242 -10.88 25.66 -1.88
N PRO A 243 -10.08 26.04 -2.89
CA PRO A 243 -9.24 27.23 -2.84
C PRO A 243 -10.10 28.48 -2.97
N ASP A 244 -9.49 29.61 -2.64
CA ASP A 244 -10.08 30.91 -2.94
C ASP A 244 -10.39 31.04 -4.44
N PRO A 245 -11.57 31.59 -4.79
CA PRO A 245 -12.01 31.72 -6.16
C PRO A 245 -11.10 32.67 -6.96
N ILE A 246 -11.33 32.73 -8.27
CA ILE A 246 -10.65 33.68 -9.15
C ILE A 246 -10.98 35.12 -8.71
N ASP A 247 -9.95 35.97 -8.60
CA ASP A 247 -10.12 37.39 -8.33
C ASP A 247 -10.55 38.12 -9.61
N VAL A 248 -11.86 38.32 -9.77
CA VAL A 248 -12.44 38.94 -10.96
C VAL A 248 -11.99 40.38 -11.14
N ASP A 249 -11.74 41.10 -10.05
CA ASP A 249 -11.35 42.52 -10.09
C ASP A 249 -9.94 42.71 -10.67
N SER A 250 -9.11 41.65 -10.64
CA SER A 250 -7.77 41.64 -11.22
C SER A 250 -7.73 41.45 -12.74
N ILE A 251 -8.87 41.13 -13.38
CA ILE A 251 -8.93 40.67 -14.78
C ILE A 251 -9.41 41.78 -15.72
N ASN A 252 -8.50 42.33 -16.52
CA ASN A 252 -8.83 43.34 -17.54
C ASN A 252 -8.71 42.82 -18.98
N ASN A 253 -8.11 41.64 -19.17
CA ASN A 253 -7.90 41.02 -20.47
C ASN A 253 -7.70 39.50 -20.35
N THR A 254 -7.57 38.82 -21.49
CA THR A 254 -7.39 37.35 -21.54
C THR A 254 -6.06 36.87 -20.98
N ALA A 255 -5.00 37.69 -20.98
CA ALA A 255 -3.73 37.34 -20.37
C ALA A 255 -3.82 37.38 -18.84
N ASP A 256 -4.58 38.33 -18.27
CA ASP A 256 -4.87 38.39 -16.83
C ASP A 256 -5.70 37.18 -16.40
N LEU A 257 -6.72 36.80 -17.19
CA LEU A 257 -7.50 35.59 -16.95
C LEU A 257 -6.62 34.32 -16.93
N ARG A 258 -5.70 34.17 -17.90
CA ARG A 258 -4.77 33.03 -17.92
C ARG A 258 -3.91 32.99 -16.65
N ARG A 259 -3.40 34.14 -16.22
CA ARG A 259 -2.60 34.26 -15.00
C ARG A 259 -3.40 33.88 -13.74
N GLU A 260 -4.65 34.31 -13.64
CA GLU A 260 -5.53 33.94 -12.52
C GLU A 260 -5.88 32.45 -12.52
N VAL A 261 -6.08 31.84 -13.69
CA VAL A 261 -6.28 30.38 -13.81
C VAL A 261 -5.04 29.62 -13.37
N ASP A 262 -3.84 30.08 -13.73
CA ASP A 262 -2.59 29.45 -13.30
C ASP A 262 -2.39 29.59 -11.78
N ARG A 263 -2.70 30.75 -11.19
CA ARG A 263 -2.72 30.94 -9.73
C ARG A 263 -3.74 30.02 -9.03
N LEU A 264 -4.94 29.86 -9.60
CA LEU A 264 -5.94 28.94 -9.06
C LEU A 264 -5.43 27.49 -9.06
N ARG A 265 -4.73 27.07 -10.12
CA ARG A 265 -4.10 25.74 -10.19
C ARG A 265 -3.00 25.58 -9.14
N GLU A 266 -2.18 26.61 -8.91
CA GLU A 266 -1.18 26.61 -7.83
C GLU A 266 -1.84 26.52 -6.45
N ARG A 267 -2.94 27.25 -6.20
CA ARG A 267 -3.73 27.15 -4.96
C ARG A 267 -4.28 25.73 -4.76
N TRP A 268 -4.82 25.12 -5.81
CA TRP A 268 -5.24 23.71 -5.77
C TRP A 268 -4.08 22.77 -5.45
N ASN A 269 -2.92 22.97 -6.07
CA ASN A 269 -1.74 22.16 -5.79
C ASN A 269 -1.34 22.25 -4.32
N GLY A 270 -1.30 23.46 -3.74
CA GLY A 270 -0.98 23.66 -2.32
C GLY A 270 -1.97 22.95 -1.38
N ILE A 271 -3.27 23.00 -1.68
CA ILE A 271 -4.29 22.24 -0.94
C ILE A 271 -4.05 20.73 -1.05
N ASN A 272 -3.79 20.23 -2.26
CA ASN A 272 -3.58 18.80 -2.48
C ASN A 272 -2.32 18.28 -1.76
N GLU A 273 -1.23 19.07 -1.75
CA GLU A 273 -0.01 18.77 -0.99
C GLU A 273 -0.29 18.75 0.52
N MET A 274 -0.98 19.76 1.04
CA MET A 274 -1.37 19.85 2.45
C MET A 274 -2.24 18.66 2.89
N MET A 275 -3.13 18.17 2.02
CA MET A 275 -3.99 17.03 2.30
C MET A 275 -3.28 15.67 2.17
N SER A 276 -2.06 15.64 1.63
CA SER A 276 -1.31 14.41 1.38
C SER A 276 0.04 14.34 2.11
N PRO A 277 0.11 14.67 3.42
CA PRO A 277 1.38 14.72 4.16
C PRO A 277 2.07 13.35 4.20
N ALA A 278 1.30 12.25 4.08
CA ALA A 278 1.84 10.90 3.97
C ALA A 278 2.79 10.69 2.78
N LEU A 279 2.60 11.46 1.70
CA LEU A 279 3.42 11.38 0.50
C LEU A 279 4.65 12.28 0.57
N SER A 280 4.62 13.41 1.28
CA SER A 280 5.71 14.41 1.23
C SER A 280 6.50 14.53 2.54
N GLU A 281 5.84 14.41 3.69
CA GLU A 281 6.42 14.78 5.00
C GLU A 281 6.87 13.57 5.83
N ARG A 282 6.39 12.37 5.51
CA ARG A 282 6.66 11.17 6.30
C ARG A 282 7.96 10.50 5.89
N ASN A 283 8.63 9.92 6.87
CA ASN A 283 9.71 8.98 6.60
C ASN A 283 9.12 7.62 6.24
N TYR A 284 9.70 6.96 5.25
CA TYR A 284 9.37 5.60 4.87
C TYR A 284 10.63 4.75 4.75
N HIS A 285 10.47 3.48 5.09
CA HIS A 285 11.44 2.44 4.88
C HIS A 285 11.05 1.69 3.62
N SER A 286 11.94 1.74 2.62
CA SER A 286 11.78 1.02 1.35
C SER A 286 12.69 -0.20 1.30
N GLU A 287 12.22 -1.24 0.63
CA GLU A 287 12.92 -2.51 0.40
C GLU A 287 12.77 -2.93 -1.05
N GLN A 288 13.87 -3.38 -1.65
CA GLN A 288 13.92 -3.74 -3.06
C GLN A 288 13.37 -5.15 -3.29
N VAL A 289 12.21 -5.25 -3.94
CA VAL A 289 11.57 -6.54 -4.20
C VAL A 289 12.12 -7.19 -5.47
N CYS A 290 12.27 -6.42 -6.55
CA CYS A 290 12.76 -6.95 -7.82
C CYS A 290 13.40 -5.86 -8.70
N ARG A 291 14.63 -6.11 -9.16
CA ARG A 291 15.25 -5.30 -10.21
C ARG A 291 14.97 -5.85 -11.60
N PHE A 292 14.51 -4.98 -12.50
CA PHE A 292 14.30 -5.29 -13.91
C PHE A 292 14.68 -4.07 -14.75
N LYS A 293 16.00 -3.91 -14.97
CA LYS A 293 16.60 -2.71 -15.56
C LYS A 293 15.87 -2.27 -16.85
N PRO A 294 15.63 -0.95 -17.02
CA PRO A 294 16.12 0.15 -16.16
C PRO A 294 15.27 0.43 -14.90
N PHE A 295 14.40 -0.50 -14.49
CA PHE A 295 13.44 -0.27 -13.41
C PHE A 295 13.74 -1.07 -12.15
N ASN A 296 13.18 -0.59 -11.04
CA ASN A 296 13.18 -1.25 -9.75
C ASN A 296 11.78 -1.25 -9.11
N LEU A 297 11.29 -2.42 -8.73
CA LEU A 297 10.08 -2.56 -7.90
C LEU A 297 10.51 -2.61 -6.43
N GLU A 298 9.93 -1.70 -5.66
CA GLU A 298 10.14 -1.56 -4.23
C GLU A 298 8.82 -1.70 -3.48
N ARG A 299 8.89 -2.15 -2.24
CA ARG A 299 7.81 -2.02 -1.26
C ARG A 299 8.25 -1.07 -0.17
N PHE A 300 7.30 -0.38 0.45
CA PHE A 300 7.60 0.54 1.53
C PHE A 300 6.55 0.52 2.63
N ILE A 301 6.96 1.05 3.78
CA ILE A 301 6.13 1.31 4.95
C ILE A 301 6.58 2.64 5.57
N THR A 302 5.65 3.47 6.03
CA THR A 302 5.97 4.67 6.81
C THR A 302 6.62 4.32 8.15
N ASP A 303 7.10 5.32 8.88
CA ASP A 303 7.77 5.17 10.19
C ASP A 303 6.90 4.58 11.33
N LEU A 304 5.63 4.26 11.07
CA LEU A 304 4.68 3.63 12.00
C LEU A 304 4.33 4.46 13.23
N ASP A 305 4.52 5.79 13.22
CA ASP A 305 4.10 6.67 14.31
C ASP A 305 2.58 6.56 14.56
N PRO A 306 2.11 6.01 15.69
CA PRO A 306 0.68 5.79 15.94
C PRO A 306 -0.16 7.07 16.02
N ALA A 307 0.46 8.23 16.24
CA ALA A 307 -0.22 9.53 16.29
C ALA A 307 -0.45 10.14 14.91
N LYS A 308 0.09 9.52 13.85
CA LYS A 308 0.11 10.07 12.49
C LYS A 308 -0.50 9.12 11.48
N GLU A 309 -0.75 9.65 10.30
CA GLU A 309 -1.11 8.86 9.14
C GLU A 309 0.04 7.95 8.70
N ASN A 310 -0.29 6.69 8.40
CA ASN A 310 0.66 5.65 8.01
C ASN A 310 0.17 4.88 6.78
N HIS A 311 1.11 4.56 5.91
CA HIS A 311 0.87 3.87 4.64
C HIS A 311 1.86 2.74 4.46
N ILE A 312 1.39 1.68 3.82
CA ILE A 312 2.25 0.75 3.09
C ILE A 312 1.99 0.91 1.60
N GLY A 313 2.92 0.43 0.80
CA GLY A 313 2.70 0.42 -0.63
C GLY A 313 3.86 -0.17 -1.39
N GLU A 314 3.78 0.02 -2.69
CA GLU A 314 4.75 -0.44 -3.65
C GLU A 314 4.92 0.60 -4.75
N ALA A 315 6.14 0.68 -5.27
CA ALA A 315 6.50 1.66 -6.28
C ALA A 315 7.45 1.06 -7.30
N ILE A 316 7.32 1.47 -8.56
CA ILE A 316 8.35 1.23 -9.58
C ILE A 316 9.04 2.57 -9.85
N TYR A 317 10.34 2.60 -9.64
CA TYR A 317 11.21 3.70 -10.03
C TYR A 317 12.05 3.30 -11.24
N ALA A 318 12.29 4.24 -12.14
CA ALA A 318 13.35 4.11 -13.13
C ALA A 318 14.72 4.40 -12.49
N ASP A 319 15.81 3.97 -13.13
CA ASP A 319 17.18 4.20 -12.66
C ASP A 319 17.53 5.71 -12.56
N ASP A 320 16.80 6.59 -13.24
CA ASP A 320 16.90 8.06 -13.13
C ASP A 320 16.13 8.65 -11.92
N GLY A 321 15.44 7.80 -11.14
CA GLY A 321 14.66 8.18 -9.97
C GLY A 321 13.23 8.61 -10.26
N THR A 322 12.80 8.65 -11.52
CA THR A 322 11.41 8.99 -11.88
C THR A 322 10.44 7.89 -11.44
N LEU A 323 9.30 8.31 -10.85
CA LEU A 323 8.25 7.40 -10.42
C LEU A 323 7.46 6.93 -11.64
N GLN A 324 7.32 5.61 -11.81
CA GLN A 324 6.60 4.98 -12.94
C GLN A 324 5.35 4.21 -12.49
N TYR A 325 5.33 3.72 -11.26
CA TYR A 325 4.17 3.07 -10.66
C TYR A 325 4.14 3.42 -9.18
N LEU A 326 2.95 3.64 -8.64
CA LEU A 326 2.74 3.80 -7.20
C LEU A 326 1.39 3.22 -6.84
N LYS A 327 1.36 2.48 -5.73
CA LYS A 327 0.12 2.09 -5.10
C LYS A 327 0.27 2.14 -3.59
N THR A 328 -0.54 2.96 -2.94
CA THR A 328 -0.54 3.08 -1.48
C THR A 328 -1.81 2.51 -0.87
N TYR A 329 -1.67 2.03 0.37
CA TYR A 329 -2.73 1.60 1.25
C TYR A 329 -2.58 2.33 2.59
N ARG A 330 -3.57 3.12 2.97
CA ARG A 330 -3.62 3.74 4.29
C ARG A 330 -3.99 2.71 5.36
N MET A 331 -3.10 2.57 6.34
CA MET A 331 -3.30 1.68 7.47
C MET A 331 -4.35 2.22 8.44
N SER A 332 -5.16 1.34 9.03
CA SER A 332 -6.03 1.70 10.14
C SER A 332 -5.22 1.98 11.41
N SER A 333 -5.79 2.70 12.38
CA SER A 333 -5.14 2.93 13.68
C SER A 333 -4.79 1.63 14.40
N THR A 334 -5.61 0.58 14.24
CA THR A 334 -5.36 -0.75 14.78
C THR A 334 -4.19 -1.45 14.09
N GLN A 335 -4.13 -1.38 12.75
CA GLN A 335 -3.01 -1.92 11.96
C GLN A 335 -1.69 -1.20 12.31
N THR A 336 -1.71 0.13 12.40
CA THR A 336 -0.55 0.95 12.76
C THR A 336 -0.05 0.59 14.15
N ARG A 337 -0.94 0.52 15.16
CA ARG A 337 -0.56 0.14 16.54
C ARG A 337 0.07 -1.24 16.60
N ARG A 338 -0.50 -2.21 15.87
CA ARG A 338 0.02 -3.58 15.79
C ARG A 338 1.41 -3.60 15.15
N ALA A 339 1.57 -2.94 14.02
CA ALA A 339 2.85 -2.84 13.31
C ALA A 339 3.92 -2.12 14.16
N TYR A 340 3.55 -1.02 14.82
CA TYR A 340 4.43 -0.27 15.72
C TYR A 340 4.92 -1.12 16.89
N LEU A 341 4.04 -1.85 17.58
CA LEU A 341 4.47 -2.72 18.68
C LEU A 341 5.45 -3.80 18.21
N LEU A 342 5.21 -4.38 17.03
CA LEU A 342 6.12 -5.38 16.46
C LEU A 342 7.45 -4.76 16.01
N SER A 343 7.46 -3.54 15.48
CA SER A 343 8.72 -2.87 15.12
C SER A 343 9.55 -2.57 16.37
N GLN A 344 8.91 -2.10 17.44
CA GLN A 344 9.59 -1.83 18.71
C GLN A 344 10.16 -3.11 19.34
N LEU A 345 9.43 -4.23 19.28
CA LEU A 345 9.98 -5.53 19.69
C LEU A 345 11.17 -5.95 18.82
N ALA A 346 11.06 -5.83 17.50
CA ALA A 346 12.13 -6.21 16.58
C ALA A 346 13.40 -5.38 16.81
N ASP A 347 13.27 -4.05 16.99
CA ASP A 347 14.37 -3.13 17.21
C ASP A 347 15.10 -3.39 18.54
N HIS A 348 14.43 -4.00 19.52
CA HIS A 348 14.99 -4.36 20.82
C HIS A 348 15.24 -5.87 20.97
N GLY A 349 15.41 -6.60 19.86
CA GLY A 349 15.79 -8.02 19.88
C GLY A 349 14.77 -8.92 20.58
N TRP A 350 13.51 -8.48 20.61
CA TRP A 350 12.39 -9.13 21.31
C TRP A 350 12.56 -9.19 22.84
N ASP A 351 13.42 -8.37 23.45
CA ASP A 351 13.49 -8.25 24.90
C ASP A 351 12.36 -7.34 25.43
N LEU A 352 11.43 -7.93 26.20
CA LEU A 352 10.28 -7.21 26.74
C LEU A 352 10.66 -6.12 27.74
N GLU A 353 11.75 -6.29 28.49
CA GLU A 353 12.20 -5.29 29.48
C GLU A 353 12.81 -4.09 28.76
N GLN A 354 13.71 -4.34 27.80
CA GLN A 354 14.33 -3.28 27.00
C GLN A 354 13.29 -2.52 26.16
N CYS A 355 12.37 -3.24 25.53
CA CYS A 355 11.28 -2.63 24.76
C CYS A 355 10.37 -1.78 25.65
N ALA A 356 10.01 -2.26 26.85
CA ALA A 356 9.20 -1.48 27.79
C ALA A 356 9.92 -0.20 28.26
N ALA A 357 11.21 -0.31 28.59
CA ALA A 357 12.04 0.83 28.96
C ALA A 357 12.14 1.87 27.84
N ALA A 358 12.36 1.44 26.60
CA ALA A 358 12.40 2.33 25.43
C ALA A 358 11.07 3.02 25.16
N LEU A 359 9.95 2.34 25.43
CA LEU A 359 8.60 2.89 25.33
C LEU A 359 8.20 3.73 26.55
N GLY A 360 9.06 3.85 27.57
CA GLY A 360 8.78 4.59 28.79
C GLY A 360 7.64 4.00 29.61
N CYS A 361 7.42 2.69 29.54
CA CYS A 361 6.37 1.99 30.28
C CYS A 361 6.93 0.80 31.08
N ARG A 362 6.09 0.22 31.93
CA ARG A 362 6.45 -1.00 32.68
C ARG A 362 6.28 -2.22 31.78
N LYS A 363 7.06 -3.27 32.02
CA LYS A 363 6.91 -4.56 31.32
C LYS A 363 5.50 -5.14 31.42
N SER A 364 4.86 -5.06 32.59
CA SER A 364 3.46 -5.49 32.77
C SER A 364 2.50 -4.73 31.86
N GLU A 365 2.70 -3.43 31.70
CA GLU A 365 1.89 -2.61 30.81
C GLU A 365 2.14 -2.95 29.34
N LEU A 366 3.40 -3.14 28.92
CA LEU A 366 3.73 -3.59 27.57
C LEU A 366 3.08 -4.94 27.25
N VAL A 367 3.12 -5.90 28.18
CA VAL A 367 2.47 -7.22 28.03
C VAL A 367 0.97 -7.06 27.77
N LEU A 368 0.28 -6.21 28.53
CA LEU A 368 -1.16 -5.96 28.32
C LEU A 368 -1.42 -5.19 27.01
N ARG A 369 -0.55 -4.27 26.61
CA ARG A 369 -0.64 -3.59 25.31
C ARG A 369 -0.52 -4.59 24.15
N LEU A 370 0.40 -5.55 24.24
CA LEU A 370 0.52 -6.64 23.26
C LEU A 370 -0.72 -7.52 23.22
N GLU A 371 -1.25 -7.90 24.39
CA GLU A 371 -2.51 -8.65 24.48
C GLU A 371 -3.67 -7.92 23.80
N ASN A 372 -3.88 -6.64 24.14
CA ASN A 372 -4.94 -5.81 23.57
C ASN A 372 -4.77 -5.56 22.07
N ALA A 373 -3.55 -5.60 21.56
CA ALA A 373 -3.27 -5.53 20.12
C ALA A 373 -3.50 -6.87 19.39
N GLY A 374 -3.92 -7.92 20.11
CA GLY A 374 -4.16 -9.25 19.56
C GLY A 374 -2.90 -10.12 19.47
N PHE A 375 -1.83 -9.75 20.17
CA PHE A 375 -0.57 -10.49 20.26
C PHE A 375 -0.41 -11.28 21.57
N GLY A 376 -1.48 -11.47 22.34
CA GLY A 376 -1.45 -12.27 23.58
C GLY A 376 -0.97 -13.70 23.34
N TYR A 377 -1.27 -14.27 22.16
CA TYR A 377 -0.79 -15.60 21.77
C TYR A 377 0.74 -15.72 21.67
N LEU A 378 1.46 -14.60 21.61
CA LEU A 378 2.91 -14.61 21.60
C LEU A 378 3.49 -15.03 22.95
N LEU A 379 2.77 -14.77 24.04
CA LEU A 379 3.28 -14.89 25.41
C LEU A 379 2.73 -16.13 26.10
N HIS A 380 3.48 -16.66 27.06
CA HIS A 380 2.96 -17.69 27.94
C HIS A 380 1.82 -17.15 28.84
N GLN A 381 0.82 -17.99 29.12
CA GLN A 381 -0.35 -17.59 29.93
C GLN A 381 0.04 -17.05 31.32
N HIS A 382 1.05 -17.65 31.96
CA HIS A 382 1.51 -17.19 33.28
C HIS A 382 2.13 -15.78 33.25
N VAL A 383 2.69 -15.35 32.11
CA VAL A 383 3.22 -13.99 31.91
C VAL A 383 2.07 -12.99 31.83
N LEU A 384 1.03 -13.32 31.06
CA LEU A 384 -0.19 -12.50 30.96
C LEU A 384 -0.86 -12.35 32.32
N ASP A 385 -1.06 -13.44 33.04
CA ASP A 385 -1.72 -13.43 34.36
C ASP A 385 -0.89 -12.66 35.41
N GLY A 386 0.44 -12.81 35.36
CA GLY A 386 1.37 -12.03 36.18
C GLY A 386 1.27 -10.52 35.90
N ALA A 387 1.20 -10.12 34.64
CA ALA A 387 1.03 -8.72 34.24
C ALA A 387 -0.31 -8.15 34.73
N ARG A 388 -1.42 -8.88 34.54
CA ARG A 388 -2.76 -8.48 35.02
C ARG A 388 -2.78 -8.32 36.54
N ALA A 389 -2.16 -9.24 37.28
CA ALA A 389 -2.09 -9.19 38.73
C ALA A 389 -1.28 -7.98 39.23
N THR A 390 -0.16 -7.66 38.58
CA THR A 390 0.67 -6.49 38.88
C THR A 390 -0.10 -5.20 38.64
N GLU A 391 -0.71 -5.00 37.48
CA GLU A 391 -1.45 -3.77 37.19
C GLU A 391 -2.68 -3.61 38.10
N LYS A 392 -3.36 -4.71 38.44
CA LYS A 392 -4.47 -4.69 39.41
C LYS A 392 -4.02 -4.28 40.81
N ARG A 393 -2.79 -4.59 41.22
CA ARG A 393 -2.22 -4.17 42.52
C ARG A 393 -1.82 -2.71 42.54
N ILE A 394 -1.43 -2.15 41.40
CA ILE A 394 -1.01 -0.74 41.27
C ILE A 394 -2.22 0.20 41.25
N LEU A 395 -3.34 -0.25 40.69
CA LEU A 395 -4.59 0.53 40.64
C LEU A 395 -5.36 0.53 41.97
N LYS A 396 -4.95 -0.28 42.95
CA LYS A 396 -5.48 -0.28 44.31
C LYS A 396 -4.57 0.53 45.21
#